data_AF-A0A116MX38-F1
#
_entry.id   AF-A0A116MX38-F1
#
_cell.length_a   1.000
_cell.length_b   1.000
_cell.length_c   1.000
_cell.angle_alpha   90.00
_cell.angle_beta   90.00
_cell.angle_gamma   90.00
#
_symmetry.space_group_name_H-M   'P 1'
#
loop_
_entity.id
_entity.type
_entity.pdbx_description
1 polymer ?
#
loop_
_entity_poly.entity_id
_entity_poly.type
_entity_poly.pdbx_seq_one_letter_code
_entity_poly.pdbx_strand_id
1 'polypeptide(L)'
;MHQLYQMLQDLYTKADQIDYATINAIEKEIERWLIRSIYAPLKLREKNAILKQHKKKVQTIGNDGENSVKLIANSFDTSIKGEFSKKVQQVVKEKAESYLELGNAD
;
A
#
# COMPACT_ATOMS: atom_id res chain seq x y z
N MET A 1 -37.99 24.79 9.38
CA MET A 1 -37.49 26.16 9.12
C MET A 1 -37.36 26.99 10.40
N HIS A 2 -38.41 27.10 11.24
CA HIS A 2 -38.36 27.90 12.47
C HIS A 2 -37.33 27.38 13.50
N GLN A 3 -37.20 26.06 13.67
CA GLN A 3 -36.21 25.46 14.59
C GLN A 3 -34.74 25.67 14.17
N LEU A 4 -34.45 25.65 12.86
CA LEU A 4 -33.10 25.90 12.35
C LEU A 4 -32.70 27.37 12.55
N TYR A 5 -33.65 28.28 12.35
CA TYR A 5 -33.44 29.72 12.58
C TYR A 5 -33.12 29.99 14.06
N GLN A 6 -33.87 29.37 14.98
CA GLN A 6 -33.62 29.48 16.43
C GLN A 6 -32.27 28.88 16.85
N MET A 7 -31.86 27.74 16.28
CA MET A 7 -30.53 27.17 16.54
C MET A 7 -29.39 28.06 16.07
N LEU A 8 -29.50 28.65 14.88
CA LEU A 8 -28.47 29.56 14.35
C LEU A 8 -28.41 30.85 15.15
N GLN A 9 -29.56 31.35 15.62
CA GLN A 9 -29.64 32.55 16.44
C GLN A 9 -29.03 32.31 17.83
N ASP A 10 -29.31 31.17 18.47
CA ASP A 10 -28.71 30.78 19.75
C ASP A 10 -27.18 30.58 19.66
N LEU A 11 -26.69 30.00 18.55
CA LEU A 11 -25.26 29.91 18.25
C LEU A 11 -24.61 31.29 18.11
N TYR A 12 -25.27 32.21 17.39
CA TYR A 12 -24.76 33.57 17.18
C TYR A 12 -24.77 34.40 18.47
N THR A 13 -25.83 34.27 19.28
CA THR A 13 -25.94 34.95 20.59
C THR A 13 -24.96 34.40 21.62
N LYS A 14 -24.66 33.10 21.59
CA LYS A 14 -23.59 32.52 22.41
C LYS A 14 -22.21 32.96 21.94
N ALA A 15 -21.99 33.11 20.64
CA ALA A 15 -20.72 33.60 20.10
C ALA A 15 -20.37 35.02 20.59
N ASP A 16 -21.38 35.87 20.84
CA ASP A 16 -21.21 37.22 21.41
C ASP A 16 -20.75 37.22 22.90
N GLN A 17 -20.82 36.06 23.57
CA GLN A 17 -20.36 35.85 24.95
C GLN A 17 -19.11 34.95 25.05
N ILE A 18 -18.68 34.36 23.92
CA ILE A 18 -17.54 33.45 23.85
C ILE A 18 -16.32 34.27 23.42
N ASP A 19 -15.31 34.37 24.27
CA ASP A 19 -14.08 35.06 23.90
C ASP A 19 -13.40 34.39 22.69
N TYR A 20 -12.61 35.17 21.94
CA TYR A 20 -11.91 34.68 20.74
C TYR A 20 -11.03 33.45 21.03
N ALA A 21 -10.50 33.34 22.25
CA ALA A 21 -9.68 32.20 22.67
C ALA A 21 -10.50 30.90 22.69
N THR A 22 -11.76 30.97 23.11
CA THR A 22 -12.66 29.83 23.17
C THR A 22 -13.10 29.39 21.77
N ILE A 23 -13.38 30.32 20.85
CA ILE A 23 -13.67 30.00 19.44
C ILE A 23 -12.47 29.28 18.80
N ASN A 24 -11.26 29.83 18.97
CA ASN A 24 -10.03 29.22 18.46
C ASN A 24 -9.76 27.82 19.05
N ALA A 25 -10.09 27.61 20.33
CA ALA A 25 -9.98 26.31 20.96
C ALA A 25 -10.93 25.27 20.32
N ILE A 26 -12.17 25.67 20.03
CA ILE A 26 -13.17 24.83 19.35
C ILE A 26 -12.71 24.50 17.93
N GLU A 27 -12.26 25.49 17.16
CA GLU A 27 -11.76 25.28 15.79
C GLU A 27 -10.60 24.28 15.78
N LYS A 28 -9.63 24.45 16.69
CA LYS A 28 -8.50 23.53 16.83
C LYS A 28 -8.92 22.11 17.21
N GLU A 29 -9.93 21.95 18.05
CA GLU A 29 -10.46 20.61 18.38
C GLU A 29 -11.16 19.96 17.20
N ILE A 30 -11.94 20.73 16.43
CA ILE A 30 -12.57 20.24 15.20
C ILE A 30 -11.50 19.82 14.19
N GLU A 31 -10.48 20.63 13.98
CA GLU A 31 -9.35 20.29 13.10
C GLU A 31 -8.62 19.03 13.56
N ARG A 32 -8.29 18.93 14.87
CA ARG A 32 -7.67 17.72 15.44
C ARG A 32 -8.54 16.49 15.22
N TRP A 33 -9.84 16.61 15.42
CA TRP A 33 -10.78 15.53 15.21
C TRP A 33 -10.86 15.10 13.74
N LEU A 34 -10.94 16.06 12.79
CA LEU A 34 -10.94 15.78 11.36
C LEU A 34 -9.65 15.07 10.92
N ILE A 35 -8.49 15.53 11.39
CA ILE A 35 -7.20 14.90 11.10
C ILE A 35 -7.17 13.46 11.59
N ARG A 36 -7.52 13.22 12.86
CA ARG A 36 -7.43 11.90 13.49
C ARG A 36 -8.47 10.92 12.95
N SER A 37 -9.69 11.39 12.75
CA SER A 37 -10.84 10.53 12.45
C SER A 37 -11.06 10.31 10.96
N ILE A 38 -10.65 11.26 10.11
CA ILE A 38 -10.92 11.22 8.67
C ILE A 38 -9.62 11.16 7.87
N TYR A 39 -8.78 12.18 7.95
CA TYR A 39 -7.64 12.31 7.03
C TYR A 39 -6.55 11.25 7.26
N ALA A 40 -6.18 10.99 8.52
CA ALA A 40 -5.14 10.01 8.83
C ALA A 40 -5.53 8.57 8.42
N PRO A 41 -6.74 8.05 8.74
CA PRO A 41 -7.18 6.75 8.26
C PRO A 41 -7.24 6.65 6.73
N LEU A 42 -7.72 7.70 6.05
CA LEU A 42 -7.76 7.72 4.58
C LEU A 42 -6.36 7.63 3.98
N LYS A 43 -5.40 8.41 4.48
CA LYS A 43 -4.01 8.36 4.03
C LYS A 43 -3.35 7.03 4.32
N LEU A 44 -3.63 6.42 5.47
CA LEU A 44 -3.14 5.08 5.79
C LEU A 44 -3.71 4.03 4.82
N ARG A 45 -5.00 4.13 4.47
CA ARG A 45 -5.64 3.25 3.49
C ARG A 45 -5.01 3.39 2.11
N GLU A 46 -4.76 4.62 1.64
CA GLU A 46 -4.06 4.90 0.37
C GLU A 46 -2.67 4.27 0.36
N LYS A 47 -1.87 4.49 1.42
CA LYS A 47 -0.55 3.88 1.57
C LYS A 47 -0.61 2.36 1.47
N ASN A 48 -1.53 1.73 2.21
CA ASN A 48 -1.67 0.28 2.23
C ASN A 48 -2.12 -0.28 0.88
N ALA A 49 -2.98 0.44 0.14
CA ALA A 49 -3.38 0.06 -1.22
C ALA A 49 -2.19 0.07 -2.19
N ILE A 50 -1.35 1.11 -2.12
CA ILE A 50 -0.12 1.21 -2.92
C ILE A 50 0.83 0.06 -2.60
N LEU A 51 1.11 -0.19 -1.31
CA LEU A 51 1.97 -1.30 -0.88
C LEU A 51 1.45 -2.65 -1.39
N LYS A 52 0.14 -2.90 -1.27
CA LYS A 52 -0.48 -4.14 -1.77
C LYS A 52 -0.33 -4.27 -3.29
N GLN A 53 -0.50 -3.19 -4.04
CA GLN A 53 -0.33 -3.20 -5.50
C GLN A 53 1.12 -3.49 -5.89
N HIS A 54 2.09 -2.86 -5.21
CA HIS A 54 3.51 -3.12 -5.45
C HIS A 54 3.89 -4.55 -5.10
N LYS A 55 3.46 -5.07 -3.94
CA LYS A 55 3.69 -6.48 -3.56
C LYS A 55 3.15 -7.44 -4.62
N LYS A 56 1.93 -7.20 -5.12
CA LYS A 56 1.36 -8.00 -6.22
C LYS A 56 2.20 -7.94 -7.49
N LYS A 57 2.67 -6.75 -7.90
CA LYS A 57 3.52 -6.60 -9.09
C LYS A 57 4.84 -7.34 -8.95
N VAL A 58 5.51 -7.22 -7.80
CA VAL A 58 6.78 -7.93 -7.52
C VAL A 58 6.56 -9.43 -7.55
N GLN A 59 5.48 -9.93 -6.94
CA GLN A 59 5.11 -11.34 -6.97
C GLN A 59 4.88 -11.85 -8.40
N THR A 60 4.14 -11.10 -9.23
CA THR A 60 3.95 -11.45 -10.64
C THR A 60 5.28 -11.54 -11.39
N ILE A 61 6.16 -10.54 -11.24
CA ILE A 61 7.47 -10.51 -11.90
C ILE A 61 8.35 -11.69 -11.44
N GLY A 62 8.35 -12.01 -10.14
CA GLY A 62 9.08 -13.15 -9.60
C GLY A 62 8.61 -14.48 -10.18
N ASN A 63 7.29 -14.71 -10.19
CA ASN A 63 6.71 -15.93 -10.76
C ASN A 63 6.97 -16.03 -12.28
N ASP A 64 6.85 -14.93 -13.03
CA ASP A 64 7.13 -14.90 -14.46
C ASP A 64 8.61 -15.17 -14.76
N GLY A 65 9.51 -14.63 -13.94
CA GLY A 65 10.95 -14.88 -14.00
C GLY A 65 11.30 -16.34 -13.71
N GLU A 66 10.75 -16.90 -12.63
CA GLU A 66 10.92 -18.32 -12.29
C GLU A 66 10.45 -19.24 -13.44
N ASN A 67 9.27 -18.98 -13.99
CA ASN A 67 8.72 -19.75 -15.10
C ASN A 67 9.62 -19.67 -16.35
N SER A 68 10.08 -18.47 -16.71
CA SER A 68 10.97 -18.27 -17.85
C SER A 68 12.29 -19.03 -17.69
N VAL A 69 12.87 -18.99 -16.49
CA VAL A 69 14.12 -19.68 -16.16
C VAL A 69 13.92 -21.20 -16.17
N LYS A 70 12.81 -21.72 -15.63
CA LYS A 70 12.46 -23.15 -15.73
C LYS A 70 12.30 -23.62 -17.18
N LEU A 71 11.65 -22.82 -18.04
CA LEU A 71 11.52 -23.13 -19.47
C LEU A 71 12.89 -23.23 -20.16
N ILE A 72 13.81 -22.31 -19.84
CA ILE A 72 15.19 -22.34 -20.33
C ILE A 72 15.90 -23.62 -19.83
N ALA A 73 15.77 -23.97 -18.55
CA ALA A 73 16.35 -25.20 -17.98
C ALA A 73 15.91 -26.45 -18.76
N ASN A 74 14.61 -26.57 -18.98
CA ASN A 74 14.01 -27.70 -19.67
C ASN A 74 14.45 -27.79 -21.14
N SER A 75 14.75 -26.66 -21.77
CA SER A 75 15.29 -26.62 -23.15
C SER A 75 16.74 -27.11 -23.25
N PHE A 76 17.55 -26.91 -22.20
CA PHE A 76 18.92 -27.41 -22.15
C PHE A 76 18.97 -28.91 -21.85
N ASP A 77 18.08 -29.41 -21.00
CA ASP A 77 17.99 -30.82 -20.65
C ASP A 77 17.70 -31.71 -21.88
N THR A 78 16.92 -31.18 -22.85
CA THR A 78 16.65 -31.87 -24.11
C THR A 78 17.77 -31.73 -25.16
N SER A 79 18.61 -30.70 -25.07
CA SER A 79 19.55 -30.32 -26.15
C SER A 79 21.03 -30.64 -25.86
N ILE A 80 21.43 -30.76 -24.60
CA ILE A 80 22.85 -30.89 -24.23
C ILE A 80 23.05 -31.96 -23.15
N LYS A 81 23.74 -33.06 -23.47
CA LYS A 81 24.17 -34.08 -22.49
C LYS A 81 25.68 -33.94 -22.20
N GLY A 82 26.05 -33.57 -20.97
CA GLY A 82 27.47 -33.43 -20.53
C GLY A 82 27.68 -32.53 -19.30
N GLU A 83 28.92 -32.33 -18.82
CA GLU A 83 29.22 -31.48 -17.65
C GLU A 83 28.83 -30.00 -17.81
N PHE A 84 28.87 -29.48 -19.04
CA PHE A 84 28.39 -28.14 -19.37
C PHE A 84 26.88 -27.99 -19.09
N SER A 85 26.08 -29.00 -19.45
CA SER A 85 24.64 -29.03 -19.19
C SER A 85 24.32 -29.02 -17.69
N LYS A 86 25.05 -29.81 -16.89
CA LYS A 86 24.89 -29.83 -15.43
C LYS A 86 25.15 -28.47 -14.79
N LYS A 87 26.20 -27.76 -15.23
CA LYS A 87 26.53 -26.41 -14.73
C LYS A 87 25.48 -25.38 -15.11
N VAL A 88 24.96 -25.44 -16.33
CA VAL A 88 23.88 -24.54 -16.79
C VAL A 88 22.59 -24.81 -16.01
N GLN A 89 22.19 -26.08 -15.84
CA GLN A 89 21.02 -26.45 -15.05
C GLN A 89 21.11 -25.96 -13.61
N GLN A 90 22.28 -26.09 -12.97
CA GLN A 90 22.49 -25.60 -11.61
C GLN A 90 22.29 -24.08 -11.52
N VAL A 91 22.94 -23.29 -12.39
CA VAL A 91 22.81 -21.82 -12.37
C VAL A 91 21.38 -21.37 -12.65
N VAL A 92 20.70 -22.07 -13.56
CA VAL A 92 19.30 -21.81 -13.89
C VAL A 92 18.40 -22.12 -12.69
N LYS A 93 18.62 -23.22 -11.98
CA LYS A 93 17.89 -23.55 -10.76
C LYS A 93 18.09 -22.49 -9.66
N GLU A 94 19.34 -22.11 -9.39
CA GLU A 94 19.67 -21.07 -8.40
C GLU A 94 19.00 -19.72 -8.75
N LYS A 95 18.93 -19.37 -10.03
CA LYS A 95 18.21 -18.17 -10.47
C LYS A 95 16.70 -18.27 -10.32
N ALA A 96 16.11 -19.43 -10.61
CA ALA A 96 14.68 -19.66 -10.41
C ALA A 96 14.30 -19.53 -8.92
N GLU A 97 15.11 -20.09 -8.02
CA GLU A 97 14.94 -19.97 -6.57
C GLU A 97 15.05 -18.50 -6.11
N SER A 98 16.02 -17.74 -6.63
CA SER A 98 16.13 -16.31 -6.33
C SER A 98 14.90 -15.49 -6.77
N TYR A 99 14.29 -15.80 -7.92
CA TYR A 99 13.06 -15.14 -8.36
C TYR A 99 11.83 -15.54 -7.52
N LEU A 100 11.79 -16.79 -7.07
CA LEU A 100 10.77 -17.29 -6.14
C LEU A 100 10.88 -16.56 -4.78
N GLU A 101 12.09 -16.38 -4.26
CA GLU A 101 12.34 -15.61 -3.04
C GLU A 101 11.90 -14.15 -3.17
N LEU A 102 12.17 -13.52 -4.32
CA LEU A 102 11.68 -12.16 -4.61
C LEU A 102 10.14 -12.10 -4.66
N GLY A 103 9.48 -13.15 -5.15
CA GLY A 103 8.02 -13.24 -5.15
C GLY A 103 7.39 -13.49 -3.77
N ASN A 104 8.18 -14.04 -2.84
CA ASN A 104 7.78 -14.39 -1.47
C ASN A 104 8.32 -13.43 -0.40
N ALA A 105 9.09 -12.39 -0.79
CA ALA A 105 9.64 -11.41 0.15
C ALA A 105 8.50 -10.62 0.82
N ASP A 106 8.40 -10.74 2.14
CA ASP A 106 7.28 -10.24 2.93
C ASP A 106 7.26 -8.73 3.17
#